data_AF-A0A925FUB8-F1
#
_entry.id   AF-A0A925FUB8-F1
#
_cell.length_a   1.000
_cell.length_b   1.000
_cell.length_c   1.000
_cell.angle_alpha   90.00
_cell.angle_beta   90.00
_cell.angle_gamma   90.00
#
_symmetry.space_group_name_H-M   'P 1'
#
loop_
_entity.id
_entity.type
_entity.pdbx_description
1 polymer ?
#
loop_
_entity_poly.entity_id
_entity_poly.type
_entity_poly.pdbx_seq_one_letter_code
_entity_poly.pdbx_strand_id
1 'polypeptide(L)'
;MHPIGNKLYRGTSRRLEESAGVDKELSKLEDDVRKLKIDFDIYFNGATKRPPLEARARLESYIKRVSDNRSLSYAQRYRLNAIMSRFTSYRELWRRNLKARGEELI
;
A
#
# COMPACT_ATOMS: atom_id res chain seq x y z
N MET A 1 20.92 -2.10 47.25
CA MET A 1 20.75 -3.04 46.12
C MET A 1 20.12 -2.28 44.96
N HIS A 2 20.84 -2.05 43.86
CA HIS A 2 20.23 -1.52 42.64
C HIS A 2 19.66 -2.69 41.83
N PRO A 3 18.35 -2.73 41.53
CA PRO A 3 17.82 -3.76 40.64
C PRO A 3 18.38 -3.51 39.24
N ILE A 4 19.12 -4.48 38.71
CA ILE A 4 19.56 -4.51 37.32
C ILE A 4 18.31 -4.74 36.46
N GLY A 5 17.61 -3.66 36.14
CA GLY A 5 16.46 -3.65 35.26
C GLY A 5 16.85 -4.23 33.90
N ASN A 6 16.21 -5.35 33.56
CA ASN A 6 16.53 -6.22 32.44
C ASN A 6 16.42 -5.50 31.08
N LYS A 7 17.55 -5.03 30.53
CA LYS A 7 17.65 -4.36 29.21
C LYS A 7 17.06 -5.19 28.06
N LEU A 8 16.95 -6.51 28.24
CA LEU A 8 16.43 -7.45 27.24
C LEU A 8 14.93 -7.27 26.96
N TYR A 9 14.10 -6.97 27.97
CA TYR A 9 12.66 -6.78 27.78
C TYR A 9 12.30 -5.50 27.03
N ARG A 10 13.08 -4.42 27.22
CA ARG A 10 12.87 -3.17 26.48
C ARG A 10 13.15 -3.37 24.98
N GLY A 11 14.15 -4.18 24.64
CA GLY A 11 14.49 -4.48 23.24
C GLY A 11 13.46 -5.35 22.52
N THR A 12 12.82 -6.29 23.22
CA THR A 12 11.76 -7.13 22.64
C THR A 12 10.47 -6.35 22.45
N SER A 13 10.06 -5.51 23.41
CA SER A 13 8.86 -4.67 23.28
C SER A 13 8.93 -3.76 22.07
N ARG A 14 10.07 -3.07 21.87
CA ARG A 14 10.27 -2.17 20.74
C ARG A 14 10.13 -2.87 19.39
N ARG A 15 10.67 -4.09 19.25
CA ARG A 15 10.58 -4.86 18.00
C ARG A 15 9.15 -5.29 17.69
N LEU A 16 8.37 -5.64 18.72
CA LEU A 16 6.96 -5.98 18.57
C LEU A 16 6.14 -4.76 18.17
N GLU A 17 6.40 -3.60 18.78
CA GLU A 17 5.77 -2.32 18.44
C GLU A 17 6.09 -1.90 16.99
N GLU A 18 7.35 -2.00 16.57
CA GLU A 18 7.79 -1.74 15.19
C GLU A 18 7.06 -2.68 14.20
N SER A 19 6.99 -3.98 14.51
CA SER A 19 6.27 -4.94 13.68
C SER A 19 4.77 -4.62 13.58
N ALA A 20 4.12 -4.30 14.70
CA ALA A 20 2.70 -3.95 14.72
C ALA A 20 2.43 -2.65 13.92
N GLY A 21 3.36 -1.69 13.97
CA GLY A 21 3.32 -0.49 13.15
C GLY A 21 3.34 -0.81 11.66
N VAL A 22 4.23 -1.70 11.24
CA VAL A 22 4.31 -2.18 9.84
C VAL A 22 3.03 -2.91 9.43
N ASP A 23 2.47 -3.76 10.29
CA ASP A 23 1.23 -4.50 9.96
C ASP A 23 0.04 -3.56 9.77
N LYS A 24 -0.03 -2.48 10.55
CA LYS A 24 -1.01 -1.40 10.38
C LYS A 24 -0.77 -0.64 9.06
N GLU A 25 0.47 -0.35 8.72
CA GLU A 25 0.87 0.30 7.47
C GLU A 25 0.42 -0.54 6.25
N LEU A 26 0.68 -1.84 6.27
CA LEU A 26 0.26 -2.78 5.22
C LEU A 26 -1.26 -2.91 5.12
N SER A 27 -1.98 -2.91 6.25
CA SER A 27 -3.44 -2.94 6.25
C SER A 27 -4.02 -1.68 5.63
N LYS A 28 -3.46 -0.51 5.97
CA LYS A 28 -3.84 0.75 5.36
C LYS A 28 -3.58 0.77 3.85
N LEU A 29 -2.45 0.22 3.42
CA LEU A 29 -2.09 0.11 2.01
C LEU A 29 -3.09 -0.76 1.23
N GLU A 30 -3.57 -1.85 1.82
CA GLU A 30 -4.62 -2.69 1.24
C GLU A 30 -5.94 -1.93 1.06
N ASP A 31 -6.33 -1.17 2.07
CA ASP A 31 -7.55 -0.36 2.03
C ASP A 31 -7.45 0.73 0.96
N ASP A 32 -6.29 1.38 0.85
CA ASP A 32 -6.07 2.43 -0.15
C ASP A 32 -6.08 1.85 -1.58
N VAL A 33 -5.54 0.65 -1.80
CA VAL A 33 -5.66 -0.07 -3.08
C VAL A 33 -7.13 -0.38 -3.42
N ARG A 34 -7.92 -0.84 -2.44
CA ARG A 34 -9.35 -1.13 -2.65
C ARG A 34 -10.13 0.16 -2.94
N LYS A 35 -9.85 1.23 -2.20
CA LYS A 35 -10.47 2.54 -2.41
C LYS A 35 -10.17 3.09 -3.80
N LEU A 36 -8.91 3.04 -4.24
CA LEU A 36 -8.53 3.52 -5.56
C LEU A 36 -9.22 2.73 -6.69
N LYS A 37 -9.41 1.41 -6.51
CA LYS A 37 -10.22 0.61 -7.44
C LYS A 37 -11.66 1.10 -7.53
N ILE A 38 -12.29 1.36 -6.39
CA ILE A 38 -13.65 1.92 -6.35
C ILE A 38 -13.69 3.29 -7.04
N ASP A 39 -12.72 4.17 -6.77
CA ASP A 39 -12.67 5.50 -7.39
C ASP A 39 -12.55 5.42 -8.92
N PHE A 40 -11.76 4.46 -9.44
CA PHE A 40 -11.69 4.19 -10.87
C PHE A 40 -12.99 3.58 -11.42
N ASP A 41 -13.67 2.69 -10.69
CA ASP A 41 -14.96 2.17 -11.12
C ASP A 41 -16.02 3.28 -11.21
N ILE A 42 -16.08 4.17 -10.21
CA ILE A 42 -16.95 5.35 -10.21
C ILE A 42 -16.67 6.21 -11.46
N TYR A 43 -15.40 6.42 -11.77
CA TYR A 43 -14.98 7.12 -12.97
C TYR A 43 -15.44 6.44 -14.26
N PHE A 44 -15.19 5.13 -14.41
CA PHE A 44 -15.61 4.40 -15.60
C PHE A 44 -17.13 4.30 -15.73
N ASN A 45 -17.87 4.31 -14.63
CA ASN A 45 -19.33 4.41 -14.65
C ASN A 45 -19.84 5.82 -14.99
N GLY A 46 -18.97 6.81 -15.15
CA GLY A 46 -19.32 8.18 -15.53
C GLY A 46 -19.82 9.07 -14.40
N ALA A 47 -19.75 8.60 -13.14
CA ALA A 47 -20.16 9.38 -11.98
C ALA A 47 -19.15 10.50 -11.62
N THR A 48 -17.92 10.43 -12.14
CA THR A 48 -16.94 11.52 -12.08
C THR A 48 -16.36 11.80 -13.46
N LYS A 49 -16.00 13.07 -13.72
CA LYS A 49 -15.46 13.53 -15.01
C LYS A 49 -13.96 13.34 -15.19
N ARG A 50 -13.22 13.01 -14.12
CA ARG A 50 -11.76 12.94 -14.14
C ARG A 50 -11.27 11.65 -13.47
N PRO A 51 -10.27 10.97 -14.05
CA PRO A 51 -9.71 9.78 -13.45
C PRO A 51 -8.94 10.15 -12.16
N PRO A 52 -8.89 9.26 -11.15
CA PRO A 52 -8.22 9.52 -9.86
C PRO A 52 -6.69 9.38 -9.95
N LEU A 53 -6.05 10.12 -10.87
CA LEU A 53 -4.61 10.01 -11.17
C LEU A 53 -3.71 10.43 -10.01
N GLU A 54 -4.07 11.49 -9.28
CA GLU A 54 -3.30 11.89 -8.10
C GLU A 54 -3.35 10.84 -7.00
N ALA A 55 -4.52 10.24 -6.77
CA ALA A 55 -4.68 9.18 -5.78
C ALA A 55 -3.84 7.96 -6.17
N ARG A 56 -3.80 7.62 -7.47
CA ARG A 56 -2.89 6.59 -8.01
C ARG A 56 -1.42 6.94 -7.75
N ALA A 57 -0.99 8.16 -8.07
CA ALA A 57 0.41 8.59 -7.90
C ALA A 57 0.83 8.55 -6.42
N ARG A 58 -0.02 9.05 -5.51
CA ARG A 58 0.23 8.99 -4.06
C ARG A 58 0.36 7.55 -3.57
N LEU A 59 -0.50 6.65 -4.03
CA LEU A 59 -0.44 5.24 -3.67
C LEU A 59 0.83 4.56 -4.21
N GLU A 60 1.24 4.86 -5.45
CA GLU A 60 2.51 4.38 -6.03
C GLU A 60 3.72 4.80 -5.21
N SER A 61 3.79 6.07 -4.83
CA SER A 61 4.87 6.57 -3.96
C SER A 61 4.86 5.87 -2.60
N TYR A 62 3.68 5.61 -2.04
CA TYR A 62 3.55 4.94 -0.75
C TYR A 62 3.97 3.46 -0.83
N ILE A 63 3.52 2.72 -1.85
CA ILE A 63 3.96 1.34 -2.11
C ILE A 63 5.49 1.27 -2.22
N LYS A 64 6.09 2.19 -2.99
CA LYS A 64 7.55 2.25 -3.15
C LYS A 64 8.25 2.46 -1.81
N ARG A 65 7.80 3.43 -1.00
CA ARG A 65 8.37 3.71 0.32
C ARG A 65 8.32 2.49 1.24
N VAL A 66 7.21 1.74 1.26
CA VAL A 66 7.09 0.53 2.09
C VAL A 66 7.95 -0.61 1.54
N SER A 67 8.05 -0.75 0.21
CA SER A 67 8.89 -1.74 -0.45
C SER A 67 10.39 -1.55 -0.19
N ASP A 68 10.83 -0.30 -0.10
CA ASP A 68 12.22 0.05 0.19
C ASP A 68 12.61 -0.28 1.65
N ASN A 69 11.64 -0.59 2.52
CA ASN A 69 11.90 -1.00 3.89
C ASN A 69 12.53 -2.42 3.94
N ARG A 70 13.81 -2.48 4.35
CA ARG A 70 14.56 -3.74 4.51
C ARG A 70 14.26 -4.48 5.81
N SER A 71 13.62 -3.84 6.79
CA SER A 71 13.31 -4.42 8.11
C SER A 71 12.04 -5.28 8.15
N LEU A 72 11.32 -5.39 7.03
CA LEU A 72 10.10 -6.21 6.94
C LEU A 72 10.42 -7.68 7.21
N SER A 73 9.61 -8.31 8.06
CA SER A 73 9.60 -9.77 8.23
C SER A 73 9.18 -10.48 6.94
N TYR A 74 9.44 -11.78 6.85
CA TYR A 74 9.04 -12.60 5.69
C TYR A 74 7.53 -12.55 5.42
N ALA A 75 6.71 -12.66 6.48
CA ALA A 75 5.26 -12.58 6.37
C ALA A 75 4.79 -11.21 5.86
N GLN A 76 5.36 -10.12 6.37
CA GLN A 76 5.08 -8.76 5.93
C GLN A 76 5.48 -8.54 4.47
N ARG A 77 6.65 -9.04 4.07
CA ARG A 77 7.12 -8.97 2.67
C ARG A 77 6.22 -9.77 1.73
N TYR A 78 5.79 -10.96 2.14
CA TYR A 78 4.83 -11.76 1.38
C TYR A 78 3.50 -11.01 1.18
N ARG A 79 2.96 -10.42 2.26
CA ARG A 79 1.74 -9.61 2.20
C ARG A 79 1.92 -8.40 1.28
N LEU A 80 3.03 -7.67 1.41
CA LEU A 80 3.35 -6.54 0.54
C LEU A 80 3.40 -6.96 -0.95
N ASN A 81 4.05 -8.09 -1.26
CA ASN A 81 4.10 -8.61 -2.62
C ASN A 81 2.70 -8.93 -3.18
N ALA A 82 1.81 -9.49 -2.36
CA ALA A 82 0.42 -9.73 -2.75
C ALA A 82 -0.35 -8.42 -3.01
N ILE A 83 -0.10 -7.37 -2.22
CA ILE A 83 -0.67 -6.03 -2.44
C ILE A 83 -0.17 -5.45 -3.76
N MET A 84 1.14 -5.49 -4.00
CA MET A 84 1.76 -4.98 -5.24
C MET A 84 1.25 -5.70 -6.48
N SER A 85 1.12 -7.03 -6.42
CA SER A 85 0.57 -7.83 -7.52
C SER A 85 -0.84 -7.38 -7.88
N ARG A 86 -1.74 -7.27 -6.89
CA ARG A 86 -3.12 -6.77 -7.10
C ARG A 86 -3.13 -5.36 -7.69
N PHE A 87 -2.32 -4.46 -7.15
CA PHE A 87 -2.23 -3.09 -7.62
C PHE A 87 -1.74 -3.01 -9.08
N THR A 88 -0.73 -3.79 -9.45
CA THR A 88 -0.26 -3.90 -10.83
C THR A 88 -1.36 -4.40 -11.77
N SER A 89 -2.10 -5.44 -11.38
CA SER A 89 -3.23 -5.94 -12.18
C SER A 89 -4.31 -4.86 -12.41
N TYR A 90 -4.63 -4.07 -11.37
CA TYR A 90 -5.57 -2.97 -11.52
C TYR A 90 -5.05 -1.85 -12.39
N ARG A 91 -3.77 -1.46 -12.28
CA ARG A 91 -3.17 -0.46 -13.18
C ARG A 91 -3.26 -0.87 -14.64
N GLU A 92 -2.98 -2.13 -14.95
CA GLU A 92 -3.07 -2.64 -16.31
C GLU A 92 -4.53 -2.68 -16.82
N LEU A 93 -5.49 -2.98 -15.94
CA LEU A 93 -6.92 -2.88 -16.25
C LEU A 93 -7.30 -1.42 -16.56
N TRP A 94 -6.96 -0.48 -15.69
CA TRP A 94 -7.31 0.93 -15.88
C TRP A 94 -6.65 1.52 -17.12
N ARG A 95 -5.37 1.21 -17.38
CA ARG A 95 -4.66 1.62 -18.59
C ARG A 95 -5.40 1.18 -19.86
N ARG A 96 -5.85 -0.08 -19.91
CA ARG A 96 -6.63 -0.61 -21.04
C ARG A 96 -7.97 0.10 -21.21
N ASN A 97 -8.68 0.36 -20.12
CA ASN A 97 -9.97 1.05 -20.15
C ASN A 97 -9.85 2.51 -20.58
N LEU A 98 -8.85 3.24 -20.08
CA LEU A 98 -8.57 4.62 -20.48
C LEU A 98 -8.23 4.71 -21.96
N LYS A 99 -7.36 3.80 -22.44
CA LYS A 99 -7.04 3.68 -23.88
C LYS A 99 -8.28 3.42 -24.74
N ALA A 100 -9.18 2.54 -24.30
CA ALA A 100 -10.42 2.25 -25.02
C ALA A 100 -11.38 3.46 -25.09
N ARG A 101 -11.26 4.41 -24.17
CA ARG A 101 -12.04 5.66 -24.14
C ARG A 101 -11.42 6.82 -24.92
N GLY A 102 -10.23 6.63 -25.48
CA GLY A 102 -9.46 7.71 -26.13
C GLY A 102 -8.82 8.68 -25.13
N GLU A 103 -8.77 8.32 -23.85
CA GLU A 103 -8.14 9.10 -22.79
C GLU A 103 -6.71 8.57 -22.62
N GLU A 104 -5.75 9.23 -23.26
CA GLU A 104 -4.35 8.80 -23.22
C GLU A 104 -3.71 9.21 -21.88
N LEU A 105 -3.11 8.24 -21.19
CA LEU A 105 -2.24 8.49 -20.05
C LEU A 105 -0.92 9.04 -20.60
N ILE A 106 -0.84 10.36 -20.78
CA ILE A 106 0.43 11.05 -21.02
C ILE A 106 1.27 10.98 -19.74
#